data_AF-A0A397HZM1-F1
#
_entry.id   AF-A0A397HZM1-F1
#
_cell.length_a   1.000
_cell.length_b   1.000
_cell.length_c   1.000
_cell.angle_alpha   90.00
_cell.angle_beta   90.00
_cell.angle_gamma   90.00
#
_symmetry.space_group_name_H-M   'P 1'
#
loop_
_entity.id
_entity.type
_entity.pdbx_description
1 polymer ?
#
loop_
_entity_poly.entity_id
_entity_poly.type
_entity_poly.pdbx_seq_one_letter_code
_entity_poly.pdbx_strand_id
1 'polypeptide(L)'
;MVDNEKIPNKLVLSFDGKKLDVITGIPYKISNGRLYIDDWGGSHGSSPRTTDLNKPPPEHADYLRQIFVIKGDSRTGRYKMFVNGKYMDSWGGGRDANLYLSSTDNPPEHPCYSRQIWSFYSASDSKSKEFQIQNEQNNFFLDTFGRGEGSYISFCSTCQRPTDEHYSRQLWKFIPAFDYKLNAVIDNFKYKLSSDIKRQEIKRTLHEDILDNLASSAELIQTFNFQEELTNAYTFSFKESLEFISETKLITIIPFTGIEKEFDFKYSFEANEPITTRMKKSYAIAKKVKVPPNSCIKAIDYVDFVENIEIPFEATAEITAIGDRYKKNGKIIKNAKVDSDAVKLFLKENNFQGEIIGSEKNSVLAKVQGTFRGSYVLRTYGKLEDMNLESTVCDEQLENLHKSKKFVDY
;
A
#
# COMPACT_ATOMS: atom_id res chain seq x y z
N MET A 1 -14.24 -20.23 17.60
CA MET A 1 -13.15 -21.19 17.31
C MET A 1 -11.88 -20.39 17.09
N VAL A 2 -10.86 -20.59 17.94
CA VAL A 2 -9.67 -19.73 17.99
C VAL A 2 -8.75 -20.05 16.80
N ASP A 3 -8.28 -19.02 16.12
CA ASP A 3 -7.43 -19.00 14.91
C ASP A 3 -5.98 -19.54 15.19
N ASN A 4 -5.84 -20.53 16.08
CA ASN A 4 -4.59 -21.05 16.68
C ASN A 4 -3.82 -22.05 15.80
N GLU A 5 -4.25 -22.28 14.56
CA GLU A 5 -3.62 -23.23 13.63
C GLU A 5 -2.49 -22.60 12.78
N LYS A 6 -2.40 -21.27 12.69
CA LYS A 6 -1.44 -20.58 11.83
C LYS A 6 -0.07 -20.51 12.50
N ILE A 7 1.00 -20.75 11.74
CA ILE A 7 2.36 -20.46 12.21
C ILE A 7 2.54 -18.94 12.16
N PRO A 8 2.95 -18.28 13.26
CA PRO A 8 3.24 -16.85 13.26
C PRO A 8 4.31 -16.52 12.22
N ASN A 9 4.17 -15.38 11.55
CA ASN A 9 5.17 -14.84 10.64
C ASN A 9 6.12 -13.95 11.45
N LYS A 10 7.27 -14.50 11.82
CA LYS A 10 8.34 -13.79 12.53
C LYS A 10 9.62 -13.88 11.73
N LEU A 11 10.45 -12.85 11.82
CA LEU A 11 11.81 -12.91 11.28
C LEU A 11 12.58 -14.05 11.95
N VAL A 12 13.20 -14.88 11.11
CA VAL A 12 14.16 -15.89 11.54
C VAL A 12 15.41 -15.17 12.04
N LEU A 13 15.99 -15.69 13.11
CA LEU A 13 17.21 -15.20 13.70
C LEU A 13 18.33 -16.18 13.39
N SER A 14 19.49 -15.66 13.07
CA SER A 14 20.71 -16.45 13.05
C SER A 14 21.10 -16.89 14.46
N PHE A 15 22.06 -17.80 14.55
CA PHE A 15 22.63 -18.30 15.80
C PHE A 15 23.20 -17.18 16.68
N ASP A 16 23.78 -16.12 16.07
CA ASP A 16 24.27 -14.93 16.77
C ASP A 16 23.19 -13.87 17.04
N GLY A 17 21.91 -14.18 16.77
CA GLY A 17 20.77 -13.33 17.09
C GLY A 17 20.46 -12.24 16.07
N LYS A 18 21.12 -12.22 14.91
CA LYS A 18 20.82 -11.26 13.83
C LYS A 18 19.54 -11.68 13.10
N LYS A 19 18.75 -10.69 12.67
CA LYS A 19 17.56 -10.93 11.84
C LYS A 19 17.97 -11.33 10.43
N LEU A 20 17.41 -12.43 9.95
CA LEU A 20 17.58 -12.93 8.59
C LEU A 20 16.37 -12.53 7.74
N ASP A 21 16.59 -12.38 6.44
CA ASP A 21 15.53 -12.10 5.44
C ASP A 21 14.71 -13.37 5.13
N VAL A 22 14.27 -14.06 6.18
CA VAL A 22 13.49 -15.29 6.13
C VAL A 22 12.41 -15.22 7.22
N ILE A 23 11.20 -15.67 6.91
CA ILE A 23 10.03 -15.52 7.77
C ILE A 23 9.47 -16.91 8.12
N THR A 24 9.12 -17.13 9.38
CA THR A 24 8.45 -18.36 9.77
C THR A 24 7.03 -18.46 9.19
N GLY A 25 6.54 -19.68 8.94
CA GLY A 25 5.16 -19.90 8.47
C GLY A 25 4.88 -19.48 7.02
N ILE A 26 5.91 -19.12 6.26
CA ILE A 26 5.88 -18.80 4.83
C ILE A 26 6.58 -19.94 4.05
N PRO A 27 6.11 -20.29 2.83
CA PRO A 27 6.73 -21.33 2.01
C PRO A 27 7.98 -20.84 1.27
N TYR A 28 9.03 -21.66 1.29
CA TYR A 28 10.30 -21.41 0.61
C TYR A 28 10.75 -22.65 -0.16
N LYS A 29 11.49 -22.43 -1.24
CA LYS A 29 12.42 -23.44 -1.75
C LYS A 29 13.78 -23.22 -1.12
N ILE A 30 14.49 -24.30 -0.82
CA ILE A 30 15.85 -24.24 -0.27
C ILE A 30 16.81 -24.70 -1.36
N SER A 31 17.79 -23.87 -1.71
CA SER A 31 18.74 -24.18 -2.79
C SER A 31 20.20 -24.05 -2.36
N ASN A 32 21.08 -24.82 -2.98
CA ASN A 32 22.54 -24.69 -2.95
C ASN A 32 23.03 -24.53 -4.38
N GLY A 33 23.46 -23.31 -4.75
CA GLY A 33 23.72 -22.97 -6.15
C GLY A 33 22.48 -23.20 -7.04
N ARG A 34 22.60 -24.07 -8.05
CA ARG A 34 21.51 -24.45 -8.96
C ARG A 34 20.62 -25.60 -8.47
N LEU A 35 20.98 -26.23 -7.34
CA LEU A 35 20.31 -27.43 -6.84
C LEU A 35 19.31 -27.07 -5.75
N TYR A 36 18.12 -27.65 -5.78
CA TYR A 36 17.07 -27.51 -4.78
C TYR A 36 16.97 -28.77 -3.92
N ILE A 37 16.57 -28.62 -2.66
CA ILE A 37 16.16 -29.76 -1.83
C ILE A 37 14.79 -30.25 -2.30
N ASP A 38 14.66 -31.55 -2.54
CA ASP A 38 13.41 -32.20 -2.95
C ASP A 38 13.17 -33.44 -2.07
N ASP A 39 11.94 -33.60 -1.57
CA ASP A 39 11.55 -34.76 -0.77
C ASP A 39 11.45 -36.09 -1.56
N TRP A 40 11.53 -36.00 -2.89
CA TRP A 40 11.41 -37.11 -3.87
C TRP A 40 10.14 -37.96 -3.70
N GLY A 41 9.06 -37.36 -3.18
CA GLY A 41 7.80 -38.05 -2.87
C GLY A 41 7.90 -39.02 -1.69
N GLY A 42 8.99 -38.96 -0.93
CA GLY A 42 9.33 -39.95 0.06
C GLY A 42 8.44 -39.93 1.30
N SER A 43 8.23 -41.11 1.90
CA SER A 43 7.50 -41.31 3.15
C SER A 43 8.36 -40.97 4.38
N HIS A 44 7.85 -41.26 5.59
CA HIS A 44 8.71 -41.31 6.78
C HIS A 44 9.97 -42.16 6.50
N GLY A 45 11.13 -41.66 6.91
CA GLY A 45 12.42 -42.30 6.69
C GLY A 45 12.99 -42.17 5.28
N SER A 46 12.38 -41.37 4.40
CA SER A 46 13.01 -41.01 3.14
C SER A 46 14.10 -39.97 3.33
N SER A 47 15.13 -40.03 2.49
CA SER A 47 16.20 -39.02 2.46
C SER A 47 15.96 -38.01 1.34
N PRO A 48 15.78 -36.72 1.66
CA PRO A 48 15.73 -35.67 0.64
C PRO A 48 17.00 -35.67 -0.21
N ARG A 49 16.84 -35.30 -1.47
CA ARG A 49 17.93 -35.24 -2.45
C ARG A 49 17.97 -33.89 -3.13
N THR A 50 19.12 -33.58 -3.70
CA THR A 50 19.28 -32.43 -4.58
C THR A 50 18.62 -32.70 -5.94
N THR A 51 18.07 -31.67 -6.55
CA THR A 51 17.58 -31.69 -7.94
C THR A 51 17.86 -30.36 -8.59
N ASP A 52 18.23 -30.33 -9.88
CA ASP A 52 18.39 -29.08 -10.63
C ASP A 52 17.05 -28.59 -11.21
N LEU A 53 16.07 -29.49 -11.30
CA LEU A 53 14.69 -29.16 -11.64
C LEU A 53 14.07 -28.22 -10.59
N ASN A 54 13.97 -26.94 -10.95
CA ASN A 54 13.11 -26.00 -10.25
C ASN A 54 11.65 -26.37 -10.52
N LYS A 55 11.03 -27.14 -9.62
CA LYS A 55 9.71 -27.72 -9.91
C LYS A 55 8.64 -26.64 -10.15
N PRO A 56 7.70 -26.87 -11.08
CA PRO A 56 6.85 -25.85 -11.70
C PRO A 56 5.78 -25.29 -10.73
N PRO A 57 4.92 -24.33 -11.15
CA PRO A 57 3.96 -23.61 -10.28
C PRO A 57 3.01 -24.52 -9.47
N PRO A 58 2.24 -23.96 -8.50
CA PRO A 58 1.47 -24.70 -7.50
C PRO A 58 0.54 -25.84 -7.99
N GLU A 59 0.27 -25.89 -9.29
CA GLU A 59 -0.59 -26.85 -9.98
C GLU A 59 0.12 -28.17 -10.31
N HIS A 60 1.46 -28.19 -10.29
CA HIS A 60 2.22 -29.41 -10.54
C HIS A 60 2.15 -30.35 -9.34
N ALA A 61 1.89 -31.65 -9.57
CA ALA A 61 1.73 -32.65 -8.51
C ALA A 61 2.95 -32.73 -7.56
N ASP A 62 4.13 -32.42 -8.07
CA ASP A 62 5.37 -32.43 -7.31
C ASP A 62 5.76 -31.06 -6.71
N TYR A 63 4.97 -30.00 -6.87
CA TYR A 63 5.32 -28.66 -6.37
C TYR A 63 5.64 -28.70 -4.87
N LEU A 64 4.77 -29.33 -4.07
CA LEU A 64 4.91 -29.42 -2.61
C LEU A 64 6.17 -30.15 -2.14
N ARG A 65 6.84 -30.92 -3.00
CA ARG A 65 8.06 -31.69 -2.68
C ARG A 65 9.27 -30.79 -2.39
N GLN A 66 9.23 -29.55 -2.88
CA GLN A 66 10.28 -28.54 -2.69
C GLN A 66 9.85 -27.40 -1.79
N ILE A 67 8.65 -27.47 -1.19
CA ILE A 67 8.12 -26.38 -0.38
C ILE A 67 8.40 -26.65 1.09
N PHE A 68 9.39 -25.90 1.58
CA PHE A 68 9.83 -25.91 2.95
C PHE A 68 9.21 -24.76 3.72
N VAL A 69 8.84 -25.02 4.97
CA VAL A 69 8.35 -24.01 5.90
C VAL A 69 9.15 -24.07 7.18
N ILE A 70 9.50 -22.90 7.70
CA ILE A 70 10.21 -22.77 8.97
C ILE A 70 9.20 -22.46 10.08
N LYS A 71 9.34 -23.14 11.22
CA LYS A 71 8.57 -22.88 12.45
C LYS A 71 9.55 -22.58 13.57
N GLY A 72 9.31 -21.49 14.29
CA GLY A 72 10.07 -21.18 15.50
C GLY A 72 9.85 -22.22 16.59
N ASP A 73 10.92 -22.51 17.33
CA ASP A 73 10.86 -23.18 18.61
C ASP A 73 10.57 -22.17 19.75
N SER A 74 10.21 -22.69 20.92
CA SER A 74 10.22 -22.02 22.23
C SER A 74 11.54 -21.29 22.54
N ARG A 75 12.67 -21.80 22.03
CA ARG A 75 13.99 -21.20 22.19
C ARG A 75 14.36 -20.31 20.99
N THR A 76 14.79 -19.09 21.28
CA THR A 76 15.27 -18.12 20.28
C THR A 76 16.38 -18.69 19.41
N GLY A 77 16.35 -18.44 18.09
CA GLY A 77 17.40 -18.90 17.15
C GLY A 77 17.35 -20.39 16.80
N ARG A 78 16.27 -21.08 17.18
CA ARG A 78 16.07 -22.51 16.94
C ARG A 78 14.77 -22.76 16.21
N TYR A 79 14.84 -23.61 15.19
CA TYR A 79 13.75 -23.77 14.24
C TYR A 79 13.54 -25.22 13.87
N LYS A 80 12.29 -25.56 13.58
CA LYS A 80 11.93 -26.77 12.86
C LYS A 80 11.67 -26.44 11.40
N MET A 81 12.07 -27.34 10.51
CA MET A 81 11.79 -27.23 9.07
C MET A 81 10.86 -28.35 8.64
N PHE A 82 9.93 -28.01 7.77
CA PHE A 82 8.83 -28.88 7.34
C PHE A 82 8.79 -28.94 5.83
N VAL A 83 8.49 -30.10 5.28
CA VAL A 83 8.17 -30.28 3.86
C VAL A 83 7.07 -31.33 3.74
N ASN A 84 6.03 -31.03 2.97
CA ASN A 84 4.97 -31.99 2.65
C ASN A 84 4.40 -32.74 3.88
N GLY A 85 4.15 -32.00 4.97
CA GLY A 85 3.62 -32.54 6.23
C GLY A 85 4.63 -33.33 7.10
N LYS A 86 5.91 -33.35 6.74
CA LYS A 86 6.98 -34.04 7.45
C LYS A 86 8.04 -33.08 7.97
N TYR A 87 8.74 -33.48 9.02
CA TYR A 87 9.83 -32.75 9.64
C TYR A 87 11.16 -33.15 9.04
N MET A 88 12.00 -32.17 8.77
CA MET A 88 13.40 -32.39 8.43
C MET A 88 14.15 -32.86 9.69
N ASP A 89 14.78 -34.03 9.60
CA ASP A 89 15.27 -34.79 10.74
C ASP A 89 16.66 -35.38 10.44
N SER A 90 17.58 -35.33 11.39
CA SER A 90 18.89 -35.97 11.29
C SER A 90 18.85 -37.37 11.91
N TRP A 91 18.63 -38.41 11.12
CA TRP A 91 18.74 -39.79 11.63
C TRP A 91 20.15 -40.31 11.49
N GLY A 92 20.54 -41.16 12.45
CA GLY A 92 21.92 -41.56 12.65
C GLY A 92 22.67 -40.56 13.54
N GLY A 93 23.48 -41.07 14.45
CA GLY A 93 24.37 -40.25 15.29
C GLY A 93 25.78 -40.23 14.72
N GLY A 94 26.53 -39.15 14.95
CA GLY A 94 27.94 -39.06 14.56
C GLY A 94 28.18 -38.95 13.05
N ARG A 95 29.14 -39.70 12.51
CA ARG A 95 29.57 -39.63 11.09
C ARG A 95 28.58 -40.24 10.10
N ASP A 96 27.61 -41.03 10.57
CA ASP A 96 26.60 -41.69 9.74
C ASP A 96 25.26 -40.93 9.70
N ALA A 97 25.23 -39.71 10.27
CA ALA A 97 24.04 -38.87 10.20
C ALA A 97 23.73 -38.58 8.72
N ASN A 98 22.51 -38.88 8.29
CA ASN A 98 21.98 -38.51 6.98
C ASN A 98 20.70 -37.71 7.17
N LEU A 99 20.37 -36.91 6.16
CA LEU A 99 19.15 -36.13 6.19
C LEU A 99 17.95 -37.04 5.89
N TYR A 100 16.91 -36.97 6.72
CA TYR A 100 15.68 -37.73 6.58
C TYR A 100 14.43 -36.88 6.82
N LEU A 101 13.29 -37.45 6.47
CA LEU A 101 11.97 -36.91 6.77
C LEU A 101 11.27 -37.74 7.84
N SER A 102 10.80 -37.08 8.89
CA SER A 102 10.02 -37.70 9.96
C SER A 102 8.55 -37.26 9.89
N SER A 103 7.62 -38.21 9.98
CA SER A 103 6.19 -37.90 10.15
C SER A 103 5.85 -37.49 11.59
N THR A 104 6.78 -37.66 12.53
CA THR A 104 6.56 -37.42 13.95
C THR A 104 7.08 -36.04 14.34
N ASP A 105 6.23 -35.21 14.95
CA ASP A 105 6.66 -34.00 15.64
C ASP A 105 7.27 -34.40 16.99
N ASN A 106 8.59 -34.37 17.12
CA ASN A 106 9.23 -34.67 18.41
C ASN A 106 9.01 -33.48 19.35
N PRO A 107 8.28 -33.61 20.48
CA PRO A 107 8.15 -32.51 21.43
C PRO A 107 9.48 -32.28 22.20
N PRO A 108 9.68 -31.14 22.88
CA PRO A 108 10.92 -30.79 23.58
C PRO A 108 11.44 -31.86 24.55
N GLU A 109 10.54 -32.65 25.14
CA GLU A 109 10.83 -33.70 26.11
C GLU A 109 11.28 -35.02 25.46
N HIS A 110 11.10 -35.15 24.14
CA HIS A 110 11.42 -36.38 23.42
C HIS A 110 12.94 -36.51 23.18
N PRO A 111 13.55 -37.70 23.36
CA PRO A 111 15.01 -37.88 23.19
C PRO A 111 15.53 -37.54 21.80
N CYS A 112 14.66 -37.59 20.79
CA CYS A 112 15.00 -37.25 19.40
C CYS A 112 14.63 -35.80 19.03
N TYR A 113 14.29 -34.96 20.01
CA TYR A 113 13.89 -33.57 19.80
C TYR A 113 14.90 -32.78 18.97
N SER A 114 16.15 -32.78 19.43
CA SER A 114 17.29 -32.07 18.84
C SER A 114 17.57 -32.48 17.39
N ARG A 115 17.13 -33.66 16.95
CA ARG A 115 17.28 -34.10 15.56
C ARG A 115 16.49 -33.27 14.57
N GLN A 116 15.44 -32.59 15.04
CA GLN A 116 14.57 -31.75 14.22
C GLN A 116 14.83 -30.26 14.42
N ILE A 117 15.86 -29.90 15.19
CA ILE A 117 16.17 -28.51 15.51
C ILE A 117 17.35 -28.03 14.67
N TRP A 118 17.12 -26.89 14.05
CA TRP A 118 17.98 -26.28 13.07
C TRP A 118 18.33 -24.85 13.49
N SER A 119 19.59 -24.49 13.30
CA SER A 119 20.10 -23.13 13.50
C SER A 119 20.75 -22.61 12.22
N PHE A 120 20.65 -21.30 12.02
CA PHE A 120 21.11 -20.63 10.81
C PHE A 120 22.32 -19.76 11.12
N TYR A 121 23.38 -19.90 10.34
CA TYR A 121 24.58 -19.07 10.42
C TYR A 121 24.61 -18.16 9.20
N SER A 122 24.68 -16.85 9.44
CA SER A 122 24.84 -15.88 8.36
C SER A 122 26.16 -16.14 7.65
N ALA A 123 26.14 -16.19 6.33
CA ALA A 123 27.36 -16.07 5.56
C ALA A 123 28.06 -14.74 5.90
N SER A 124 29.39 -14.71 5.78
CA SER A 124 30.23 -13.56 6.11
C SER A 124 29.90 -12.30 5.30
N ASP A 125 29.28 -12.45 4.13
CA ASP A 125 28.73 -11.33 3.38
C ASP A 125 27.27 -11.08 3.79
N SER A 126 27.08 -10.01 4.56
CA SER A 126 25.77 -9.52 5.02
C SER A 126 24.74 -9.25 3.91
N LYS A 127 25.19 -9.18 2.64
CA LYS A 127 24.29 -9.01 1.48
C LYS A 127 23.81 -10.33 0.88
N SER A 128 24.49 -11.43 1.16
CA SER A 128 24.09 -12.74 0.63
C SER A 128 22.88 -13.27 1.42
N LYS A 129 21.79 -13.63 0.73
CA LYS A 129 20.62 -14.34 1.30
C LYS A 129 20.94 -15.84 1.52
N GLU A 130 22.19 -16.15 1.83
CA GLU A 130 22.75 -17.49 1.90
C GLU A 130 23.23 -17.78 3.32
N PHE A 131 22.96 -18.99 3.79
CA PHE A 131 23.16 -19.38 5.17
C PHE A 131 23.76 -20.77 5.25
N GLN A 132 24.62 -21.00 6.24
CA GLN A 132 24.97 -22.35 6.65
C GLN A 132 23.92 -22.84 7.65
N ILE A 133 23.46 -24.08 7.48
CA ILE A 133 22.38 -24.67 8.27
C ILE A 133 22.96 -25.78 9.13
N GLN A 134 22.86 -25.64 10.45
CA GLN A 134 23.38 -26.61 11.41
C GLN A 134 22.23 -27.37 12.08
N ASN A 135 22.42 -28.67 12.31
CA ASN A 135 21.52 -29.48 13.12
C ASN A 135 21.99 -29.55 14.58
N GLU A 136 21.06 -29.42 15.53
CA GLU A 136 21.40 -29.38 16.96
C GLU A 136 21.86 -30.75 17.51
N GLN A 137 21.36 -31.88 16.98
CA GLN A 137 21.72 -33.21 17.51
C GLN A 137 23.21 -33.53 17.32
N ASN A 138 23.75 -33.25 16.14
CA ASN A 138 25.09 -33.66 15.75
C ASN A 138 26.08 -32.47 15.69
N ASN A 139 25.60 -31.23 15.79
CA ASN A 139 26.38 -30.00 15.60
C ASN A 139 27.04 -29.89 14.22
N PHE A 140 26.52 -30.61 13.21
CA PHE A 140 27.08 -30.63 11.87
C PHE A 140 26.23 -29.77 10.91
N PHE A 141 26.87 -29.36 9.82
CA PHE A 141 26.28 -28.47 8.81
C PHE A 141 25.78 -29.28 7.62
N LEU A 142 24.65 -28.86 7.05
CA LEU A 142 24.17 -29.41 5.78
C LEU A 142 25.19 -29.12 4.66
N ASP A 143 25.58 -30.18 3.95
CA ASP A 143 26.64 -30.13 2.96
C ASP A 143 26.28 -31.01 1.76
N THR A 144 26.51 -30.50 0.56
CA THR A 144 26.31 -31.26 -0.69
C THR A 144 27.49 -32.18 -1.02
N PHE A 145 28.64 -32.02 -0.35
CA PHE A 145 29.92 -32.64 -0.66
C PHE A 145 30.34 -32.46 -2.13
N GLY A 146 29.85 -31.39 -2.78
CA GLY A 146 30.07 -31.13 -4.20
C GLY A 146 29.36 -32.11 -5.14
N ARG A 147 28.40 -32.89 -4.62
CA ARG A 147 27.63 -33.86 -5.42
C ARG A 147 26.52 -33.15 -6.20
N GLY A 148 26.20 -33.70 -7.37
CA GLY A 148 25.26 -33.12 -8.34
C GLY A 148 23.79 -33.45 -8.06
N GLU A 149 22.98 -33.43 -9.11
CA GLU A 149 21.57 -33.83 -9.09
C GLU A 149 21.38 -35.28 -8.56
N GLY A 150 20.24 -35.56 -7.93
CA GLY A 150 19.87 -36.88 -7.43
C GLY A 150 20.69 -37.36 -6.24
N SER A 151 21.56 -36.51 -5.70
CA SER A 151 22.48 -36.87 -4.62
C SER A 151 21.84 -36.64 -3.26
N TYR A 152 22.19 -37.49 -2.30
CA TYR A 152 21.79 -37.29 -0.91
C TYR A 152 22.46 -36.06 -0.32
N ILE A 153 21.72 -35.38 0.55
CA ILE A 153 22.25 -34.29 1.38
C ILE A 153 22.81 -34.93 2.66
N SER A 154 24.07 -34.62 2.95
CA SER A 154 24.79 -35.18 4.09
C SER A 154 25.20 -34.08 5.05
N PHE A 155 25.88 -34.47 6.12
CA PHE A 155 26.34 -33.56 7.16
C PHE A 155 27.87 -33.48 7.17
N CYS A 156 28.39 -32.27 7.30
CA CYS A 156 29.81 -32.00 7.47
C CYS A 156 30.08 -31.49 8.88
N SER A 157 31.05 -32.10 9.56
CA SER A 157 31.43 -31.73 10.93
C SER A 157 32.15 -30.38 11.03
N THR A 158 32.61 -29.86 9.90
CA THR A 158 33.38 -28.63 9.83
C THR A 158 32.51 -27.52 9.26
N CYS A 159 32.41 -26.41 9.99
CA CYS A 159 31.89 -25.15 9.44
C CYS A 159 32.91 -24.60 8.46
N GLN A 160 32.59 -24.65 7.16
CA GLN A 160 33.49 -24.10 6.15
C GLN A 160 33.52 -22.58 6.28
N ARG A 161 34.72 -22.00 6.21
CA ARG A 161 34.94 -20.56 6.22
C ARG A 161 34.85 -20.01 4.81
N PRO A 162 34.59 -18.70 4.64
CA PRO A 162 34.53 -18.07 3.32
C PRO A 162 35.77 -18.26 2.44
N THR A 163 36.93 -18.46 3.06
CA THR A 163 38.21 -18.72 2.39
C THR A 163 38.38 -20.17 1.93
N ASP A 164 37.52 -21.08 2.38
CA ASP A 164 37.66 -22.51 2.10
C ASP A 164 37.10 -22.83 0.72
N GLU A 165 37.81 -23.66 -0.04
CA GLU A 165 37.39 -24.11 -1.39
C GLU A 165 36.04 -24.86 -1.41
N HIS A 166 35.55 -25.25 -0.24
CA HIS A 166 34.34 -26.03 -0.06
C HIS A 166 33.20 -25.21 0.56
N TYR A 167 33.41 -23.92 0.82
CA TYR A 167 32.43 -23.04 1.46
C TYR A 167 31.07 -23.06 0.77
N SER A 168 31.06 -22.98 -0.56
CA SER A 168 29.84 -22.98 -1.37
C SER A 168 28.98 -24.24 -1.20
N ARG A 169 29.54 -25.37 -0.75
CA ARG A 169 28.81 -26.62 -0.52
C ARG A 169 27.86 -26.56 0.67
N GLN A 170 28.05 -25.58 1.56
CA GLN A 170 27.25 -25.35 2.75
C GLN A 170 26.39 -24.10 2.68
N LEU A 171 26.39 -23.38 1.55
CA LEU A 171 25.61 -22.16 1.37
C LEU A 171 24.21 -22.49 0.85
N TRP A 172 23.21 -22.29 1.71
CA TRP A 172 21.82 -22.55 1.40
C TRP A 172 21.04 -21.25 1.31
N LYS A 173 20.31 -21.07 0.22
CA LYS A 173 19.47 -19.91 -0.04
C LYS A 173 18.00 -20.28 0.15
N PHE A 174 17.27 -19.43 0.85
CA PHE A 174 15.81 -19.50 0.95
C PHE A 174 15.20 -18.65 -0.16
N ILE A 175 14.53 -19.30 -1.10
CA ILE A 175 13.85 -18.65 -2.22
C ILE A 175 12.36 -18.62 -1.91
N PRO A 176 11.74 -17.43 -1.75
CA PRO A 176 10.29 -17.30 -1.61
C PRO A 176 9.55 -18.11 -2.67
N ALA A 177 8.60 -18.94 -2.23
CA ALA A 177 7.81 -19.80 -3.12
C ALA A 177 6.32 -19.46 -3.08
N PHE A 178 5.99 -18.21 -2.81
CA PHE A 178 4.63 -17.68 -2.68
C PHE A 178 4.52 -16.35 -3.40
N ASP A 179 3.29 -16.04 -3.80
CA ASP A 179 2.91 -14.70 -4.19
C ASP A 179 2.38 -13.95 -2.96
N TYR A 180 2.57 -12.63 -2.97
CA TYR A 180 1.96 -11.75 -2.00
C TYR A 180 1.40 -10.51 -2.69
N LYS A 181 0.46 -9.84 -2.02
CA LYS A 181 -0.06 -8.53 -2.42
C LYS A 181 -0.01 -7.60 -1.23
N LEU A 182 0.56 -6.42 -1.45
CA LEU A 182 0.57 -5.33 -0.48
C LEU A 182 -0.60 -4.39 -0.77
N ASN A 183 -1.28 -3.92 0.29
CA ASN A 183 -2.34 -2.93 0.21
C ASN A 183 -2.05 -1.81 1.19
N ALA A 184 -2.48 -0.59 0.87
CA ALA A 184 -2.25 0.57 1.71
C ALA A 184 -3.55 1.35 1.97
N VAL A 185 -3.75 1.76 3.22
CA VAL A 185 -4.70 2.81 3.59
C VAL A 185 -3.88 4.01 4.02
N ILE A 186 -4.04 5.14 3.34
CA ILE A 186 -3.32 6.38 3.64
C ILE A 186 -4.29 7.37 4.23
N ASP A 187 -3.96 7.87 5.41
CA ASP A 187 -4.80 8.77 6.20
C ASP A 187 -3.96 9.81 6.95
N ASN A 188 -4.60 10.53 7.87
CA ASN A 188 -3.94 11.47 8.77
C ASN A 188 -3.10 12.54 8.03
N PHE A 189 -3.62 13.04 6.92
CA PHE A 189 -2.97 14.05 6.09
C PHE A 189 -2.73 15.34 6.86
N LYS A 190 -1.48 15.79 6.87
CA LYS A 190 -1.01 17.07 7.41
C LYS A 190 -0.55 17.95 6.26
N TYR A 191 -1.42 18.84 5.83
CA TYR A 191 -1.16 19.80 4.76
C TYR A 191 -0.29 20.96 5.26
N LYS A 192 0.79 21.27 4.54
CA LYS A 192 1.65 22.44 4.80
C LYS A 192 1.07 23.66 4.10
N LEU A 193 0.04 24.24 4.73
CA LEU A 193 -0.66 25.41 4.22
C LEU A 193 0.21 26.66 4.37
N SER A 194 0.39 27.42 3.29
CA SER A 194 0.98 28.77 3.35
C SER A 194 -0.12 29.82 3.58
N SER A 195 0.24 30.98 4.13
CA SER A 195 -0.71 32.09 4.30
C SER A 195 -1.18 32.72 2.98
N ASP A 196 -0.54 32.39 1.85
CA ASP A 196 -0.77 33.01 0.54
C ASP A 196 -2.00 32.46 -0.20
N ILE A 197 -2.74 31.49 0.37
CA ILE A 197 -3.88 30.86 -0.30
C ILE A 197 -5.04 31.81 -0.56
N LYS A 198 -5.23 32.88 0.25
CA LYS A 198 -6.22 33.93 -0.07
C LYS A 198 -5.95 34.62 -1.41
N ARG A 199 -4.73 34.54 -1.95
CA ARG A 199 -4.38 35.07 -3.28
C ARG A 199 -4.76 34.12 -4.42
N GLN A 200 -5.08 32.86 -4.12
CA GLN A 200 -5.40 31.82 -5.11
C GLN A 200 -6.92 31.55 -5.22
N GLU A 201 -7.73 32.22 -4.41
CA GLU A 201 -9.19 32.21 -4.52
C GLU A 201 -9.64 33.09 -5.68
N ILE A 202 -10.27 32.46 -6.66
CA ILE A 202 -10.84 33.08 -7.84
C ILE A 202 -12.34 33.15 -7.64
N LYS A 203 -12.86 34.38 -7.59
CA LYS A 203 -14.29 34.63 -7.64
C LYS A 203 -14.75 34.60 -9.10
N ARG A 204 -15.67 33.69 -9.43
CA ARG A 204 -16.30 33.61 -10.77
C ARG A 204 -17.80 33.89 -10.64
N THR A 205 -18.34 34.67 -11.57
CA THR A 205 -19.80 34.82 -11.71
C THR A 205 -20.36 33.58 -12.39
N LEU A 206 -21.32 32.92 -11.74
CA LEU A 206 -22.04 31.78 -12.30
C LEU A 206 -23.24 32.26 -13.11
N HIS A 207 -24.01 33.17 -12.52
CA HIS A 207 -25.25 33.66 -13.08
C HIS A 207 -25.49 35.12 -12.69
N GLU A 208 -26.14 35.86 -13.57
CA GLU A 208 -26.53 37.24 -13.37
C GLU A 208 -27.93 37.42 -13.95
N ASP A 209 -28.82 38.03 -13.17
CA ASP A 209 -30.20 38.32 -13.56
C ASP A 209 -30.58 39.74 -13.11
N ILE A 210 -31.51 40.35 -13.84
CA ILE A 210 -32.02 41.69 -13.56
C ILE A 210 -33.52 41.58 -13.27
N LEU A 211 -33.89 41.95 -12.04
CA LEU A 211 -35.26 41.89 -11.55
C LEU A 211 -35.87 43.29 -11.59
N ASP A 212 -36.64 43.56 -12.65
CA ASP A 212 -37.27 44.84 -12.92
C ASP A 212 -38.69 44.90 -12.32
N ASN A 213 -38.92 45.86 -11.42
CA ASN A 213 -40.22 46.19 -10.87
C ASN A 213 -40.55 47.69 -11.03
N LEU A 214 -40.02 48.33 -12.08
CA LEU A 214 -40.12 49.77 -12.31
C LEU A 214 -41.55 50.24 -12.65
N ALA A 215 -42.35 49.38 -13.28
CA ALA A 215 -43.70 49.72 -13.73
C ALA A 215 -44.81 49.39 -12.70
N SER A 216 -44.45 48.80 -11.56
CA SER A 216 -45.41 48.28 -10.57
C SER A 216 -45.36 49.09 -9.28
N SER A 217 -46.54 49.37 -8.73
CA SER A 217 -46.73 49.95 -7.41
C SER A 217 -46.77 48.90 -6.28
N ALA A 218 -46.64 47.61 -6.60
CA ALA A 218 -46.67 46.48 -5.65
C ALA A 218 -45.33 45.74 -5.58
N GLU A 219 -45.02 45.14 -4.42
CA GLU A 219 -43.82 44.30 -4.21
C GLU A 219 -43.87 43.07 -5.15
N LEU A 220 -42.80 42.87 -5.92
CA LEU A 220 -42.63 41.67 -6.73
C LEU A 220 -41.84 40.63 -5.92
N ILE A 221 -42.37 39.40 -5.85
CA ILE A 221 -41.70 38.28 -5.19
C ILE A 221 -41.30 37.27 -6.26
N GLN A 222 -40.01 37.13 -6.49
CA GLN A 222 -39.47 36.21 -7.49
C GLN A 222 -38.66 35.12 -6.80
N THR A 223 -38.82 33.88 -7.26
CA THR A 223 -38.00 32.75 -6.82
C THR A 223 -37.20 32.26 -8.00
N PHE A 224 -35.88 32.16 -7.86
CA PHE A 224 -35.02 31.54 -8.85
C PHE A 224 -34.29 30.36 -8.24
N ASN A 225 -34.21 29.30 -9.05
CA ASN A 225 -33.45 28.09 -8.76
C ASN A 225 -32.43 27.97 -9.88
N PHE A 226 -31.19 28.32 -9.57
CA PHE A 226 -30.07 28.09 -10.48
C PHE A 226 -29.36 26.81 -10.07
N GLN A 227 -29.03 25.98 -11.05
CA GLN A 227 -28.29 24.74 -10.83
C GLN A 227 -27.21 24.63 -11.91
N GLU A 228 -25.95 24.54 -11.48
CA GLU A 228 -24.81 24.39 -12.38
C GLU A 228 -23.95 23.20 -11.97
N GLU A 229 -23.45 22.47 -12.96
CA GLU A 229 -22.50 21.39 -12.74
C GLU A 229 -21.07 21.89 -12.89
N LEU A 230 -20.33 21.90 -11.78
CA LEU A 230 -18.91 22.24 -11.78
C LEU A 230 -18.08 20.97 -11.55
N THR A 231 -16.93 20.91 -12.24
CA THR A 231 -16.01 19.78 -12.13
C THR A 231 -14.89 20.11 -11.14
N ASN A 232 -14.84 19.37 -10.03
CA ASN A 232 -13.71 19.40 -9.11
C ASN A 232 -12.66 18.39 -9.59
N ALA A 233 -11.39 18.77 -9.53
CA ALA A 233 -10.25 17.89 -9.79
C ALA A 233 -9.35 17.82 -8.56
N TYR A 234 -8.99 16.60 -8.18
CA TYR A 234 -8.10 16.30 -7.07
C TYR A 234 -6.98 15.41 -7.57
N THR A 235 -5.74 15.81 -7.33
CA THR A 235 -4.56 15.13 -7.82
C THR A 235 -3.62 14.86 -6.65
N PHE A 236 -3.11 13.64 -6.53
CA PHE A 236 -2.16 13.25 -5.49
C PHE A 236 -0.91 12.67 -6.15
N SER A 237 0.26 13.13 -5.72
CA SER A 237 1.55 12.51 -6.01
C SER A 237 2.29 12.21 -4.70
N PHE A 238 3.04 11.11 -4.68
CA PHE A 238 3.85 10.69 -3.54
C PHE A 238 5.33 10.77 -3.89
N LYS A 239 6.18 11.13 -2.93
CA LYS A 239 7.63 11.12 -3.12
C LYS A 239 8.18 9.70 -3.07
N GLU A 240 7.65 8.89 -2.16
CA GLU A 240 7.97 7.47 -2.06
C GLU A 240 7.25 6.70 -3.18
N SER A 241 7.94 5.74 -3.80
CA SER A 241 7.28 4.79 -4.71
C SER A 241 6.36 3.87 -3.91
N LEU A 242 5.12 3.76 -4.35
CA LEU A 242 4.13 2.79 -3.90
C LEU A 242 3.69 1.90 -5.08
N GLU A 243 4.52 1.78 -6.12
CA GLU A 243 4.21 1.06 -7.37
C GLU A 243 3.92 -0.44 -7.13
N PHE A 244 4.48 -1.00 -6.06
CA PHE A 244 4.28 -2.38 -5.65
C PHE A 244 2.99 -2.62 -4.84
N ILE A 245 2.25 -1.57 -4.50
CA ILE A 245 0.97 -1.66 -3.78
C ILE A 245 -0.15 -1.99 -4.77
N SER A 246 -0.87 -3.08 -4.53
CA SER A 246 -1.97 -3.52 -5.39
C SER A 246 -3.21 -2.64 -5.27
N GLU A 247 -3.60 -2.27 -4.05
CA GLU A 247 -4.77 -1.45 -3.77
C GLU A 247 -4.41 -0.35 -2.77
N THR A 248 -4.78 0.88 -3.09
CA THR A 248 -4.54 2.05 -2.23
C THR A 248 -5.84 2.78 -1.98
N LYS A 249 -6.13 3.04 -0.70
CA LYS A 249 -7.26 3.85 -0.25
C LYS A 249 -6.74 5.12 0.39
N LEU A 250 -7.18 6.29 -0.06
CA LEU A 250 -6.85 7.59 0.54
C LEU A 250 -8.06 8.11 1.32
N ILE A 251 -7.87 8.44 2.60
CA ILE A 251 -8.87 9.09 3.44
C ILE A 251 -8.30 10.45 3.85
N THR A 252 -8.86 11.53 3.32
CA THR A 252 -8.32 12.88 3.55
C THR A 252 -9.40 13.95 3.67
N ILE A 253 -9.06 15.06 4.31
CA ILE A 253 -9.87 16.27 4.31
C ILE A 253 -9.39 17.17 3.17
N ILE A 254 -10.28 17.52 2.24
CA ILE A 254 -9.94 18.44 1.15
C ILE A 254 -9.62 19.82 1.75
N PRO A 255 -8.43 20.37 1.48
CA PRO A 255 -8.03 21.68 2.02
C PRO A 255 -9.09 22.77 1.78
N PHE A 256 -9.20 23.71 2.73
CA PHE A 256 -10.14 24.87 2.76
C PHE A 256 -11.64 24.57 2.78
N THR A 257 -12.07 23.38 2.36
CA THR A 257 -13.49 22.98 2.46
C THR A 257 -13.80 22.29 3.78
N GLY A 258 -12.81 21.65 4.39
CA GLY A 258 -13.02 20.82 5.59
C GLY A 258 -13.80 19.53 5.30
N ILE A 259 -14.02 19.19 4.03
CA ILE A 259 -14.81 18.03 3.62
C ILE A 259 -13.91 16.79 3.59
N GLU A 260 -14.23 15.80 4.43
CA GLU A 260 -13.62 14.47 4.35
C GLU A 260 -14.03 13.76 3.06
N LYS A 261 -13.04 13.12 2.42
CA LYS A 261 -13.16 12.39 1.17
C LYS A 261 -12.36 11.11 1.21
N GLU A 262 -12.96 10.10 0.60
CA GLU A 262 -12.39 8.79 0.37
C GLU A 262 -12.13 8.62 -1.13
N PHE A 263 -10.94 8.13 -1.48
CA PHE A 263 -10.54 7.81 -2.85
C PHE A 263 -9.95 6.40 -2.89
N ASP A 264 -10.56 5.52 -3.69
CA ASP A 264 -10.08 4.15 -3.89
C ASP A 264 -9.37 4.02 -5.23
N PHE A 265 -8.13 3.53 -5.19
CA PHE A 265 -7.30 3.27 -6.36
C PHE A 265 -6.97 1.78 -6.43
N LYS A 266 -7.30 1.15 -7.55
CA LYS A 266 -6.94 -0.25 -7.87
C LYS A 266 -5.56 -0.38 -8.52
N TYR A 267 -4.79 0.70 -8.52
CA TYR A 267 -3.51 0.80 -9.18
C TYR A 267 -2.54 1.52 -8.27
N SER A 268 -1.26 1.29 -8.56
CA SER A 268 -0.16 1.71 -7.73
C SER A 268 0.30 3.13 -8.06
N PHE A 269 1.03 3.76 -7.15
CA PHE A 269 1.60 5.09 -7.36
C PHE A 269 3.09 4.97 -7.65
N GLU A 270 3.50 5.22 -8.89
CA GLU A 270 4.89 5.46 -9.22
C GLU A 270 5.39 6.73 -8.51
N ALA A 271 6.68 6.77 -8.17
CA ALA A 271 7.25 7.91 -7.44
C ALA A 271 7.14 9.19 -8.27
N ASN A 272 6.52 10.21 -7.68
CA ASN A 272 6.24 11.51 -8.28
C ASN A 272 5.26 11.50 -9.47
N GLU A 273 4.67 10.36 -9.81
CA GLU A 273 3.63 10.26 -10.84
C GLU A 273 2.27 10.63 -10.22
N PRO A 274 1.60 11.68 -10.70
CA PRO A 274 0.35 12.15 -10.12
C PRO A 274 -0.87 11.38 -10.64
N ILE A 275 -1.77 10.97 -9.74
CA ILE A 275 -3.08 10.44 -10.12
C ILE A 275 -4.15 11.50 -9.90
N THR A 276 -4.98 11.76 -10.93
CA THR A 276 -6.04 12.77 -10.90
C THR A 276 -7.43 12.14 -10.92
N THR A 277 -8.25 12.45 -9.92
CA THR A 277 -9.68 12.12 -9.88
C THR A 277 -10.48 13.38 -10.20
N ARG A 278 -11.43 13.27 -11.15
CA ARG A 278 -12.37 14.33 -11.49
C ARG A 278 -13.77 13.96 -11.02
N MET A 279 -14.42 14.88 -10.32
CA MET A 279 -15.78 14.71 -9.78
C MET A 279 -16.65 15.86 -10.25
N LYS A 280 -17.71 15.55 -10.99
CA LYS A 280 -18.77 16.52 -11.26
C LYS A 280 -19.65 16.65 -10.03
N LYS A 281 -19.90 17.88 -9.61
CA LYS A 281 -20.86 18.19 -8.55
C LYS A 281 -21.82 19.24 -9.06
N SER A 282 -23.09 19.04 -8.74
CA SER A 282 -24.11 20.03 -8.99
C SER A 282 -24.23 20.96 -7.80
N TYR A 283 -24.18 22.26 -8.07
CA TYR A 283 -24.35 23.33 -7.09
C TYR A 283 -25.64 24.05 -7.41
N ALA A 284 -26.59 24.02 -6.48
CA ALA A 284 -27.87 24.69 -6.62
C ALA A 284 -27.95 25.89 -5.67
N ILE A 285 -28.39 27.02 -6.19
CA ILE A 285 -28.73 28.21 -5.41
C ILE A 285 -30.22 28.46 -5.62
N ALA A 286 -30.99 28.29 -4.54
CA ALA A 286 -32.41 28.61 -4.50
C ALA A 286 -32.59 29.86 -3.64
N LYS A 287 -33.11 30.94 -4.24
CA LYS A 287 -33.38 32.18 -3.51
C LYS A 287 -34.74 32.74 -3.87
N LYS A 288 -35.36 33.33 -2.84
CA LYS A 288 -36.59 34.12 -2.95
C LYS A 288 -36.21 35.57 -2.71
N VAL A 289 -36.39 36.41 -3.71
CA VAL A 289 -36.05 37.84 -3.66
C VAL A 289 -37.34 38.65 -3.70
N LYS A 290 -37.37 39.68 -2.84
CA LYS A 290 -38.42 40.69 -2.80
C LYS A 290 -37.88 41.94 -3.46
N VAL A 291 -38.54 42.37 -4.53
CA VAL A 291 -38.18 43.57 -5.27
C VAL A 291 -39.21 44.65 -4.93
N PRO A 292 -38.80 45.75 -4.27
CA PRO A 292 -39.70 46.84 -3.93
C PRO A 292 -40.41 47.45 -5.16
N PRO A 293 -41.57 48.10 -4.99
CA PRO A 293 -42.19 48.90 -6.05
C PRO A 293 -41.24 49.93 -6.64
N ASN A 294 -41.35 50.20 -7.94
CA ASN A 294 -40.57 51.20 -8.67
C ASN A 294 -39.04 51.04 -8.51
N SER A 295 -38.55 49.81 -8.40
CA SER A 295 -37.12 49.53 -8.21
C SER A 295 -36.63 48.45 -9.17
N CYS A 296 -35.31 48.35 -9.30
CA CYS A 296 -34.66 47.30 -10.07
C CYS A 296 -33.47 46.74 -9.28
N ILE A 297 -33.44 45.41 -9.12
CA ILE A 297 -32.40 44.71 -8.37
C ILE A 297 -31.63 43.80 -9.31
N LYS A 298 -30.31 43.90 -9.27
CA LYS A 298 -29.40 42.97 -9.93
C LYS A 298 -29.05 41.83 -8.98
N ALA A 299 -29.38 40.61 -9.37
CA ALA A 299 -29.03 39.40 -8.65
C ALA A 299 -27.80 38.74 -9.30
N ILE A 300 -26.72 38.57 -8.53
CA ILE A 300 -25.48 37.97 -9.01
C ILE A 300 -25.11 36.79 -8.14
N ASP A 301 -24.99 35.62 -8.74
CA ASP A 301 -24.51 34.42 -8.09
C ASP A 301 -23.04 34.18 -8.41
N TYR A 302 -22.27 33.91 -7.37
CA TYR A 302 -20.84 33.72 -7.41
C TYR A 302 -20.45 32.33 -6.92
N VAL A 303 -19.33 31.86 -7.47
CA VAL A 303 -18.57 30.76 -6.92
C VAL A 303 -17.18 31.27 -6.54
N ASP A 304 -16.76 30.94 -5.33
CA ASP A 304 -15.36 31.04 -4.96
C ASP A 304 -14.70 29.70 -5.30
N PHE A 305 -13.66 29.76 -6.11
CA PHE A 305 -12.98 28.61 -6.69
C PHE A 305 -11.49 28.71 -6.43
N VAL A 306 -10.83 27.57 -6.21
CA VAL A 306 -9.37 27.50 -6.21
C VAL A 306 -8.92 26.74 -7.43
N GLU A 307 -7.88 27.22 -8.11
CA GLU A 307 -7.40 26.66 -9.36
C GLU A 307 -5.92 26.28 -9.26
N ASN A 308 -5.61 25.02 -9.57
CA ASN A 308 -4.27 24.47 -9.64
C ASN A 308 -3.42 24.77 -8.40
N ILE A 309 -4.04 24.73 -7.23
CA ILE A 309 -3.29 24.91 -5.98
C ILE A 309 -2.36 23.73 -5.80
N GLU A 310 -1.18 23.96 -5.25
CA GLU A 310 -0.23 22.89 -4.92
C GLU A 310 0.12 22.97 -3.45
N ILE A 311 -0.14 21.88 -2.71
CA ILE A 311 0.03 21.84 -1.27
C ILE A 311 0.82 20.58 -0.90
N PRO A 312 2.05 20.74 -0.39
CA PRO A 312 2.80 19.62 0.17
C PRO A 312 2.07 19.03 1.37
N PHE A 313 2.11 17.70 1.53
CA PHE A 313 1.55 17.01 2.67
C PHE A 313 2.51 15.97 3.24
N GLU A 314 2.28 15.62 4.50
CA GLU A 314 2.75 14.41 5.14
C GLU A 314 1.53 13.58 5.55
N ALA A 315 1.57 12.27 5.39
CA ALA A 315 0.47 11.37 5.75
C ALA A 315 1.00 10.08 6.38
N THR A 316 0.10 9.30 6.96
CA THR A 316 0.41 7.96 7.48
C THR A 316 -0.16 6.92 6.54
N ALA A 317 0.66 5.96 6.13
CA ALA A 317 0.25 4.80 5.37
C ALA A 317 0.23 3.57 6.30
N GLU A 318 -0.95 3.00 6.52
CA GLU A 318 -1.09 1.65 7.06
C GLU A 318 -0.97 0.65 5.92
N ILE A 319 0.12 -0.11 5.93
CA ILE A 319 0.44 -1.10 4.91
C ILE A 319 0.16 -2.50 5.47
N THR A 320 -0.64 -3.27 4.72
CA THR A 320 -0.96 -4.67 5.03
C THR A 320 -0.52 -5.56 3.87
N ALA A 321 -0.40 -6.86 4.13
CA ALA A 321 -0.20 -7.81 3.05
C ALA A 321 -1.06 -9.06 3.21
N ILE A 322 -1.37 -9.66 2.07
CA ILE A 322 -1.87 -11.03 1.98
C ILE A 322 -0.84 -11.88 1.25
N GLY A 323 -0.73 -13.14 1.63
CA GLY A 323 0.17 -14.09 0.99
C GLY A 323 -0.12 -15.52 1.45
N ASP A 324 0.61 -16.47 0.89
CA ASP A 324 0.44 -17.88 1.24
C ASP A 324 1.03 -18.17 2.63
N ARG A 325 0.22 -18.74 3.52
CA ARG A 325 0.61 -19.11 4.89
C ARG A 325 0.49 -20.60 5.13
N TYR A 326 1.41 -21.13 5.92
CA TYR A 326 1.37 -22.53 6.32
C TYR A 326 0.66 -22.73 7.65
N LYS A 327 -0.19 -23.76 7.70
CA LYS A 327 -0.82 -24.26 8.94
C LYS A 327 0.05 -25.31 9.61
N LYS A 328 -0.11 -25.44 10.93
CA LYS A 328 0.51 -26.52 11.73
C LYS A 328 0.18 -27.93 11.22
N ASN A 329 -0.94 -28.11 10.54
CA ASN A 329 -1.38 -29.40 9.98
C ASN A 329 -0.83 -29.70 8.57
N GLY A 330 0.12 -28.90 8.06
CA GLY A 330 0.76 -29.17 6.77
C GLY A 330 0.08 -28.55 5.55
N LYS A 331 -1.04 -27.83 5.73
CA LYS A 331 -1.78 -27.19 4.62
C LYS A 331 -1.32 -25.75 4.37
N ILE A 332 -1.27 -25.36 3.10
CA ILE A 332 -1.09 -23.96 2.67
C ILE A 332 -2.45 -23.29 2.58
N ILE A 333 -2.59 -22.11 3.20
CA ILE A 333 -3.71 -21.19 3.04
C ILE A 333 -3.26 -20.11 2.05
N LYS A 334 -3.92 -20.02 0.90
CA LYS A 334 -3.63 -18.96 -0.06
C LYS A 334 -4.22 -17.63 0.36
N ASN A 335 -3.57 -16.52 -0.02
CA ASN A 335 -4.08 -15.15 0.16
C ASN A 335 -4.53 -14.81 1.59
N ALA A 336 -3.80 -15.31 2.60
CA ALA A 336 -4.11 -15.05 4.00
C ALA A 336 -3.39 -13.79 4.50
N LYS A 337 -4.00 -13.05 5.43
CA LYS A 337 -3.33 -11.93 6.13
C LYS A 337 -2.03 -12.43 6.77
N VAL A 338 -0.93 -11.75 6.52
CA VAL A 338 0.38 -12.04 7.12
C VAL A 338 0.65 -11.11 8.31
N ASP A 339 1.54 -11.53 9.20
CA ASP A 339 1.90 -10.73 10.36
C ASP A 339 2.95 -9.66 9.98
N SER A 340 3.12 -8.62 10.79
CA SER A 340 3.90 -7.42 10.42
C SER A 340 5.35 -7.67 9.99
N ASP A 341 6.01 -8.71 10.50
CA ASP A 341 7.39 -9.01 10.12
C ASP A 341 7.48 -9.45 8.65
N ALA A 342 6.46 -10.14 8.13
CA ALA A 342 6.36 -10.44 6.71
C ALA A 342 6.15 -9.17 5.89
N VAL A 343 5.26 -8.28 6.33
CA VAL A 343 5.01 -6.98 5.68
C VAL A 343 6.32 -6.17 5.59
N LYS A 344 7.10 -6.10 6.68
CA LYS A 344 8.42 -5.43 6.70
C LYS A 344 9.39 -6.02 5.68
N LEU A 345 9.45 -7.35 5.59
CA LEU A 345 10.30 -8.02 4.60
C LEU A 345 9.86 -7.67 3.17
N PHE A 346 8.56 -7.72 2.88
CA PHE A 346 8.04 -7.42 1.54
C PHE A 346 8.30 -5.96 1.14
N LEU A 347 8.15 -5.02 2.07
CA LEU A 347 8.52 -3.62 1.85
C LEU A 347 10.01 -3.46 1.55
N LYS A 348 10.88 -4.15 2.28
CA LYS A 348 12.32 -4.17 2.03
C LYS A 348 12.65 -4.75 0.65
N GLU A 349 12.00 -5.84 0.24
CA GLU A 349 12.22 -6.48 -1.07
C GLU A 349 11.78 -5.61 -2.24
N ASN A 350 10.76 -4.76 -2.05
CA ASN A 350 10.32 -3.77 -3.04
C ASN A 350 11.06 -2.42 -2.93
N ASN A 351 12.15 -2.35 -2.16
CA ASN A 351 12.93 -1.12 -1.94
C ASN A 351 12.08 0.08 -1.48
N PHE A 352 11.07 -0.15 -0.64
CA PHE A 352 10.25 0.93 -0.10
C PHE A 352 11.13 1.94 0.66
N GLN A 353 10.99 3.22 0.34
CA GLN A 353 11.82 4.31 0.89
C GLN A 353 11.13 5.09 2.01
N GLY A 354 9.87 4.78 2.34
CA GLY A 354 9.16 5.47 3.42
C GLY A 354 9.67 5.09 4.80
N GLU A 355 9.52 6.02 5.75
CA GLU A 355 9.96 5.83 7.13
C GLU A 355 8.95 4.94 7.88
N ILE A 356 9.36 3.75 8.31
CA ILE A 356 8.54 2.89 9.17
C ILE A 356 8.51 3.46 10.58
N ILE A 357 7.34 3.93 11.02
CA ILE A 357 7.12 4.58 12.32
C ILE A 357 6.47 3.65 13.35
N GLY A 358 5.93 2.52 12.92
CA GLY A 358 5.29 1.55 13.81
C GLY A 358 4.93 0.24 13.13
N SER A 359 4.51 -0.74 13.93
CA SER A 359 3.92 -1.97 13.42
C SER A 359 2.89 -2.50 14.39
N GLU A 360 1.75 -2.90 13.86
CA GLU A 360 0.71 -3.62 14.59
C GLU A 360 0.67 -5.06 14.11
N LYS A 361 -0.10 -5.93 14.77
CA LYS A 361 -0.08 -7.39 14.55
C LYS A 361 0.06 -7.84 13.08
N ASN A 362 -0.70 -7.22 12.17
CA ASN A 362 -0.75 -7.58 10.74
C ASN A 362 -0.47 -6.39 9.80
N SER A 363 0.06 -5.28 10.31
CA SER A 363 0.28 -4.07 9.52
C SER A 363 1.56 -3.34 9.92
N VAL A 364 2.05 -2.51 9.00
CA VAL A 364 3.18 -1.61 9.20
C VAL A 364 2.67 -0.20 8.98
N LEU A 365 2.97 0.69 9.94
CA LEU A 365 2.69 2.11 9.82
C LEU A 365 3.93 2.79 9.27
N ALA A 366 3.77 3.50 8.15
CA ALA A 366 4.82 4.25 7.51
C ALA A 366 4.42 5.72 7.31
N LYS A 367 5.39 6.62 7.43
CA LYS A 367 5.22 8.01 7.05
C LYS A 367 5.50 8.16 5.56
N VAL A 368 4.58 8.82 4.84
CA VAL A 368 4.70 9.12 3.41
C VAL A 368 4.53 10.62 3.18
N GLN A 369 5.11 11.11 2.10
CA GLN A 369 5.09 12.52 1.74
C GLN A 369 4.64 12.70 0.30
N GLY A 370 4.05 13.85 0.01
CA GLY A 370 3.58 14.09 -1.34
C GLY A 370 3.13 15.52 -1.58
N THR A 371 2.53 15.71 -2.74
CA THR A 371 1.91 16.97 -3.15
C THR A 371 0.47 16.70 -3.55
N PHE A 372 -0.44 17.45 -2.95
CA PHE A 372 -1.82 17.54 -3.40
C PHE A 372 -1.94 18.69 -4.39
N ARG A 373 -2.58 18.44 -5.53
CA ARG A 373 -3.03 19.49 -6.45
C ARG A 373 -4.54 19.49 -6.57
N GLY A 374 -5.14 20.67 -6.59
CA GLY A 374 -6.59 20.76 -6.58
C GLY A 374 -7.12 21.94 -7.38
N SER A 375 -8.23 21.67 -8.09
CA SER A 375 -9.06 22.69 -8.70
C SER A 375 -10.51 22.42 -8.32
N TYR A 376 -11.08 23.19 -7.39
CA TYR A 376 -12.38 22.89 -6.81
C TYR A 376 -13.10 24.10 -6.25
N VAL A 377 -14.42 23.96 -6.14
CA VAL A 377 -15.32 24.96 -5.54
C VAL A 377 -15.13 24.99 -4.03
N LEU A 378 -14.96 26.18 -3.47
CA LEU A 378 -14.94 26.44 -2.03
C LEU A 378 -16.35 26.65 -1.49
N ARG A 379 -17.10 27.57 -2.12
CA ARG A 379 -18.47 27.90 -1.76
C ARG A 379 -19.19 28.59 -2.92
N THR A 380 -20.51 28.58 -2.84
CA THR A 380 -21.39 29.40 -3.67
C THR A 380 -22.15 30.38 -2.79
N TYR A 381 -22.40 31.57 -3.30
CA TYR A 381 -23.18 32.62 -2.63
C TYR A 381 -23.71 33.58 -3.67
N GLY A 382 -24.68 34.42 -3.30
CA GLY A 382 -25.14 35.46 -4.21
C GLY A 382 -25.30 36.80 -3.53
N LYS A 383 -25.20 37.86 -4.31
CA LYS A 383 -25.31 39.26 -3.93
C LYS A 383 -26.51 39.87 -4.65
N LEU A 384 -27.22 40.75 -3.95
CA LEU A 384 -28.23 41.62 -4.54
C LEU A 384 -27.64 43.04 -4.56
N GLU A 385 -27.80 43.72 -5.68
CA GLU A 385 -27.37 45.10 -5.87
C GLU A 385 -28.56 45.93 -6.34
N ASP A 386 -28.89 47.00 -5.61
CA ASP A 386 -29.87 47.97 -6.09
C ASP A 386 -29.27 48.74 -7.27
N MET A 387 -30.00 48.82 -8.37
CA MET A 387 -29.62 49.69 -9.48
C MET A 387 -30.23 51.07 -9.26
N ASN A 388 -29.46 51.99 -8.67
CA ASN A 388 -29.87 53.39 -8.54
C ASN A 388 -30.01 54.03 -9.93
N LEU A 389 -31.25 54.29 -10.34
CA LEU A 389 -31.60 55.13 -11.49
C LEU A 389 -31.56 56.61 -11.11
N GLU A 390 -30.44 57.12 -10.60
CA GLU A 390 -30.23 58.57 -10.53
C GLU A 390 -29.42 59.03 -11.74
N SER A 391 -30.11 59.72 -12.65
CA SER A 391 -29.60 60.54 -13.76
C SER A 391 -28.91 59.81 -14.94
N THR A 392 -29.73 59.17 -15.77
CA THR A 392 -29.55 59.30 -17.23
C THR A 392 -30.85 59.77 -17.83
N VAL A 393 -31.38 60.88 -17.29
CA VAL A 393 -32.31 61.72 -18.03
C VAL A 393 -31.47 62.36 -19.14
N CYS A 394 -31.81 62.02 -20.37
CA CYS A 394 -31.23 62.58 -21.57
C CYS A 394 -31.34 64.11 -21.60
N ASP A 395 -30.29 64.83 -21.20
CA ASP A 395 -30.18 66.27 -21.45
C ASP A 395 -29.84 66.59 -22.93
N GLU A 396 -29.63 65.60 -23.80
CA GLU A 396 -29.38 65.84 -25.24
C GLU A 396 -30.64 65.99 -26.11
N GLN A 397 -31.86 65.96 -25.56
CA GLN A 397 -33.10 66.12 -26.36
C GLN A 397 -33.94 67.37 -26.07
N LEU A 398 -33.49 68.28 -25.19
CA LEU A 398 -34.22 69.52 -24.89
C LEU A 398 -33.62 70.82 -25.49
N GLU A 399 -32.45 70.78 -26.15
CA GLU A 399 -31.92 71.96 -26.87
C GLU A 399 -32.36 72.09 -28.34
N ASN A 400 -33.03 71.10 -28.93
CA ASN A 400 -33.47 71.15 -30.33
C ASN A 400 -34.96 71.42 -30.56
N LEU A 401 -35.73 71.75 -29.52
CA LEU A 401 -37.17 72.07 -29.65
C LEU A 401 -37.53 73.56 -29.49
N HIS A 402 -36.55 74.47 -29.35
CA HIS A 402 -36.79 75.91 -29.30
C HIS A 402 -36.32 76.73 -30.52
N LYS A 403 -35.95 76.10 -31.64
CA LYS A 403 -35.68 76.80 -32.91
C LYS A 403 -36.38 76.17 -34.12
N SER A 404 -37.71 76.19 -34.14
CA SER A 404 -38.48 76.09 -35.40
C SER A 404 -39.97 76.41 -35.18
N LYS A 405 -40.30 77.69 -35.08
CA LYS A 405 -41.63 78.24 -35.43
C LYS A 405 -41.45 79.67 -35.90
N LYS A 406 -41.14 79.83 -37.19
CA LYS A 406 -41.52 81.02 -37.97
C LYS A 406 -42.72 80.63 -38.83
N PHE A 407 -43.79 81.38 -38.63
CA PHE A 407 -44.91 81.57 -39.55
C PHE A 407 -44.42 81.88 -40.97
N VAL A 408 -45.10 81.33 -41.99
CA VAL A 408 -45.70 82.09 -43.10
C VAL A 408 -46.95 81.35 -43.61
N ASP A 409 -48.07 82.06 -43.54
CA ASP A 409 -49.33 82.07 -44.30
C ASP A 409 -49.52 81.12 -45.50
N TYR A 410 -50.66 80.42 -45.56
CA TYR A 410 -51.93 80.90 -46.16
C TYR A 410 -53.14 80.19 -45.54
#